data_AF-A0A9P7DKQ5-F1
#
_entry.id   AF-A0A9P7DKQ5-F1
#
_cell.length_a   1.000
_cell.length_b   1.000
_cell.length_c   1.000
_cell.angle_alpha   90.00
_cell.angle_beta   90.00
_cell.angle_gamma   90.00
#
_symmetry.space_group_name_H-M   'P 1'
#
loop_
_entity.id
_entity.type
_entity.pdbx_description
1 polymer ?
#
loop_
_entity_poly.entity_id
_entity_poly.type
_entity_poly.pdbx_seq_one_letter_code
_entity_poly.pdbx_strand_id
1 'polypeptide(L)'
;MATRYFKLVQSHEEIVRLNVEIKCLHCWVEHEDRTTLEAIDSLLADDPDSPLIAELKTLYAKHHHVNNNHHKQLQQIYTLDRYTGDRLPTDQTVTASNGDRDDKGSMNGPEDDAMNKEAMRLEDLVSHSL
;
A
#
# COMPACT_ATOMS: atom_id res chain seq x y z
N MET A 1 -8.55 -18.69 -34.67
CA MET A 1 -8.53 -17.21 -34.73
C MET A 1 -9.46 -16.57 -33.71
N ALA A 2 -10.72 -17.03 -33.59
CA ALA A 2 -11.70 -16.48 -32.64
C ALA A 2 -11.22 -16.43 -31.17
N THR A 3 -10.55 -17.48 -30.68
CA THR A 3 -10.06 -17.54 -29.29
C THR A 3 -9.01 -16.47 -28.94
N ARG A 4 -8.15 -16.08 -29.89
CA ARG A 4 -7.16 -15.02 -29.68
C ARG A 4 -7.83 -13.65 -29.63
N TYR A 5 -8.83 -13.45 -30.49
CA TYR A 5 -9.62 -12.22 -30.51
C TYR A 5 -10.38 -12.00 -29.20
N PHE A 6 -11.09 -13.02 -28.70
CA PHE A 6 -11.81 -12.91 -27.43
C PHE A 6 -10.89 -12.62 -26.24
N LYS A 7 -9.72 -13.27 -26.17
CA LYS A 7 -8.73 -12.97 -25.14
C LYS A 7 -8.28 -11.51 -25.17
N LEU A 8 -8.06 -10.97 -26.37
CA LEU A 8 -7.63 -9.58 -26.56
C LEU A 8 -8.72 -8.59 -26.12
N VAL A 9 -9.98 -8.83 -26.52
CA VAL A 9 -11.13 -8.01 -26.10
C VAL A 9 -11.27 -8.04 -24.58
N GLN A 10 -11.24 -9.23 -23.99
CA GLN A 10 -11.36 -9.40 -22.54
C GLN A 10 -10.20 -8.73 -21.78
N SER A 11 -8.96 -8.81 -22.29
CA SER A 11 -7.83 -8.10 -21.69
C SER A 11 -8.02 -6.58 -21.73
N HIS A 12 -8.61 -6.04 -22.80
CA HIS A 12 -8.88 -4.61 -22.89
C HIS A 12 -9.95 -4.17 -21.87
N GLU A 13 -11.05 -4.91 -21.78
CA GLU A 13 -12.10 -4.68 -20.78
C GLU A 13 -11.55 -4.74 -19.36
N GLU A 14 -10.68 -5.72 -19.10
CA GLU A 14 -10.04 -5.91 -17.81
C GLU A 14 -9.10 -4.75 -17.45
N ILE A 15 -8.33 -4.23 -18.40
CA ILE A 15 -7.50 -3.04 -18.18
C ILE A 15 -8.37 -1.84 -17.77
N VAL A 16 -9.51 -1.65 -18.44
CA VAL A 16 -10.44 -0.55 -18.12
C VAL A 16 -11.03 -0.73 -16.71
N ARG A 17 -11.43 -1.95 -16.34
CA ARG A 17 -11.92 -2.27 -14.99
C ARG A 17 -10.86 -1.98 -13.92
N LEU A 18 -9.65 -2.48 -14.13
CA LEU A 18 -8.53 -2.29 -13.20
C LEU A 18 -8.19 -0.81 -13.02
N ASN A 19 -8.26 0.02 -14.07
CA ASN A 19 -8.03 1.46 -13.93
C ASN A 19 -8.99 2.13 -12.94
N VAL A 20 -10.27 1.71 -12.93
CA VAL A 20 -11.26 2.20 -11.97
C VAL A 20 -10.93 1.70 -10.56
N GLU A 21 -10.61 0.42 -10.43
CA GLU A 21 -10.26 -0.19 -9.14
C GLU A 21 -9.01 0.43 -8.52
N ILE A 22 -7.98 0.74 -9.32
CA ILE A 22 -6.76 1.44 -8.89
C ILE A 22 -7.12 2.81 -8.28
N LYS A 23 -8.00 3.57 -8.93
CA LYS A 23 -8.46 4.87 -8.42
C LYS A 23 -9.26 4.71 -7.12
N CYS A 24 -10.17 3.74 -7.07
CA CYS A 24 -10.94 3.45 -5.86
C CYS A 24 -10.03 3.05 -4.69
N LEU A 25 -9.03 2.22 -4.94
CA LEU A 25 -8.05 1.81 -3.93
C LEU A 25 -7.28 3.02 -3.40
N HIS A 26 -6.81 3.89 -4.29
CA HIS A 26 -6.13 5.12 -3.88
C HIS A 26 -7.02 5.98 -2.97
N CYS A 27 -8.25 6.28 -3.40
CA CYS A 27 -9.17 7.08 -2.60
C CYS A 27 -9.52 6.42 -1.26
N TRP A 28 -9.61 5.08 -1.22
CA TRP A 28 -9.91 4.36 0.01
C TRP A 28 -8.76 4.45 1.02
N VAL A 29 -7.52 4.28 0.57
CA VAL A 29 -6.32 4.42 1.40
C VAL A 29 -6.19 5.84 1.96
N GLU A 30 -6.35 6.87 1.11
CA GLU A 30 -6.32 8.27 1.56
C GLU A 30 -7.44 8.58 2.55
N HIS A 31 -8.63 8.01 2.33
CA HIS A 31 -9.77 8.21 3.21
C HIS A 31 -9.56 7.58 4.58
N GLU A 32 -9.03 6.35 4.65
CA GLU A 32 -8.73 5.67 5.91
C GLU A 32 -7.72 6.47 6.75
N ASP A 33 -6.61 6.90 6.14
CA ASP A 33 -5.59 7.69 6.83
C ASP A 33 -6.16 9.02 7.32
N ARG A 34 -6.89 9.74 6.46
CA ARG A 34 -7.52 11.02 6.82
C ARG A 34 -8.52 10.86 7.96
N THR A 35 -9.44 9.89 7.86
CA THR A 35 -10.49 9.70 8.88
C THR A 35 -9.91 9.30 10.23
N THR A 36 -8.86 8.48 10.25
CA THR A 36 -8.22 8.07 11.50
C THR A 36 -7.51 9.24 12.17
N LEU A 37 -6.81 10.08 11.39
CA LEU A 37 -6.15 11.29 11.91
C LEU A 37 -7.17 12.32 12.39
N GLU A 38 -8.24 12.58 11.62
CA GLU A 38 -9.33 13.47 12.03
C GLU A 38 -9.98 13.01 13.35
N ALA A 39 -10.18 11.70 13.52
CA ALA A 39 -10.72 11.15 14.76
C ALA A 39 -9.77 11.35 15.95
N ILE A 40 -8.46 11.17 15.75
CA ILE A 40 -7.45 11.43 16.77
C ILE A 40 -7.45 12.92 17.16
N ASP A 41 -7.46 13.82 16.17
CA ASP A 41 -7.42 15.27 16.40
C ASP A 41 -8.69 15.76 17.09
N SER A 42 -9.87 15.26 16.67
CA SER A 42 -11.14 15.57 17.32
C SER A 42 -11.15 15.11 18.77
N LEU A 43 -10.67 13.89 19.05
CA LEU A 43 -10.64 13.35 20.41
C LEU A 43 -9.61 14.08 21.28
N LEU A 44 -8.47 14.49 20.72
CA LEU A 44 -7.48 15.31 21.42
C LEU A 44 -8.04 16.69 21.81
N ALA A 45 -8.94 17.25 21.00
CA ALA A 45 -9.60 18.52 21.31
C ALA A 45 -10.67 18.38 22.41
N ASP A 46 -11.42 17.27 22.42
CA ASP A 46 -12.55 17.05 23.34
C ASP A 46 -12.11 16.43 24.68
N ASP A 47 -11.23 15.42 24.67
CA ASP A 47 -10.74 14.69 25.85
C ASP A 47 -9.27 14.24 25.65
N PRO A 48 -8.30 15.13 25.92
CA PRO A 48 -6.87 14.89 25.65
C PRO A 48 -6.27 13.68 26.38
N ASP A 49 -6.84 13.31 27.53
CA ASP A 49 -6.34 12.22 28.38
C ASP A 49 -7.06 10.88 28.09
N SER A 50 -7.90 10.85 27.06
CA SER A 50 -8.64 9.65 26.69
C SER A 50 -7.69 8.52 26.30
N PRO A 51 -7.76 7.33 26.92
CA PRO A 51 -6.93 6.19 26.55
C PRO A 51 -7.20 5.71 25.10
N LEU A 52 -8.36 6.06 24.54
CA LEU A 52 -8.74 5.75 23.16
C LEU A 52 -7.81 6.43 22.13
N ILE A 53 -7.19 7.57 22.47
CA ILE A 53 -6.21 8.23 21.59
C ILE A 53 -4.99 7.34 21.37
N ALA A 54 -4.50 6.67 22.42
CA ALA A 54 -3.34 5.79 22.32
C ALA A 54 -3.66 4.54 21.47
N GLU A 55 -4.86 3.99 21.63
CA GLU A 55 -5.34 2.87 20.81
C GLU A 55 -5.47 3.27 19.33
N LEU A 56 -6.08 4.43 19.03
CA LEU A 56 -6.21 4.94 17.67
C LEU A 56 -4.85 5.19 17.01
N LYS A 57 -3.88 5.75 17.75
CA LYS A 57 -2.50 5.92 17.26
C LYS A 57 -1.81 4.60 16.96
N THR A 58 -2.05 3.58 17.79
CA THR A 58 -1.48 2.24 17.60
C THR A 58 -2.10 1.56 16.37
N LEU A 59 -3.41 1.67 16.21
CA LEU A 59 -4.13 1.20 15.02
C LEU A 59 -3.61 1.91 13.76
N TYR A 60 -3.52 3.23 13.80
CA TYR A 60 -2.98 4.03 12.71
C TYR A 60 -1.57 3.58 12.35
N ALA A 61 -0.65 3.43 13.30
CA ALA A 61 0.72 3.00 13.02
C ALA A 61 0.78 1.63 12.33
N LYS A 62 -0.10 0.69 12.72
CA LYS A 62 -0.20 -0.63 12.11
C LYS A 62 -0.68 -0.56 10.66
N HIS A 63 -1.75 0.20 10.41
CA HIS A 63 -2.35 0.30 9.08
C HIS A 63 -1.51 1.17 8.13
N HIS A 64 -0.93 2.25 8.65
CA HIS A 64 -0.14 3.20 7.90
C HIS A 64 1.08 2.55 7.23
N HIS A 65 1.69 1.52 7.84
CA HIS A 65 2.74 0.75 7.18
C HIS A 65 2.25 0.05 5.90
N VAL A 66 1.07 -0.57 5.97
CA VAL A 66 0.43 -1.24 4.83
C VAL A 66 0.01 -0.23 3.78
N ASN A 67 -0.61 0.88 4.21
CA ASN A 67 -1.03 1.98 3.35
C ASN A 67 0.14 2.63 2.61
N ASN A 68 1.30 2.77 3.25
CA ASN A 68 2.52 3.23 2.60
C ASN A 68 3.00 2.28 1.50
N ASN A 69 2.87 0.96 1.68
CA ASN A 69 3.18 0.00 0.63
C ASN A 69 2.20 0.12 -0.54
N HIS A 70 0.90 0.32 -0.25
CA HIS A 70 -0.10 0.59 -1.27
C HIS A 70 0.21 1.88 -2.05
N HIS A 71 0.58 2.97 -1.38
CA HIS A 71 0.99 4.21 -2.05
C HIS A 71 2.19 4.01 -2.98
N LYS A 72 3.22 3.28 -2.54
CA LYS A 72 4.39 2.98 -3.39
C LYS A 72 3.98 2.20 -4.64
N GLN A 73 3.14 1.17 -4.48
CA GLN A 73 2.66 0.36 -5.60
C GLN A 73 1.78 1.18 -6.55
N LEU A 74 0.87 2.00 -6.03
CA LEU A 74 0.04 2.90 -6.82
C LEU A 74 0.90 3.89 -7.61
N GLN A 75 1.93 4.48 -6.98
CA GLN A 75 2.86 5.38 -7.67
C GLN A 75 3.59 4.66 -8.81
N GLN A 76 4.07 3.43 -8.59
CA GLN A 76 4.68 2.62 -9.65
C GLN A 76 3.70 2.39 -10.81
N ILE A 77 2.44 2.05 -10.52
CA ILE A 77 1.40 1.86 -11.54
C ILE A 77 1.18 3.14 -12.35
N TYR A 78 1.08 4.30 -11.69
CA TYR A 78 0.89 5.59 -12.37
C TYR A 78 2.08 6.00 -13.25
N THR A 79 3.28 5.48 -12.98
CA THR A 79 4.48 5.73 -13.79
C THR A 79 4.59 4.83 -15.02
N LEU A 80 3.73 3.83 -15.18
CA LEU A 80 3.74 2.96 -16.35
C LEU A 80 3.40 3.75 -17.62
N ASP A 81 4.25 3.62 -18.64
CA ASP A 81 4.13 4.31 -19.94
C ASP A 81 2.75 4.09 -20.60
N ARG A 82 2.14 2.92 -20.37
CA ARG A 82 0.86 2.52 -20.95
C ARG A 82 -0.32 2.56 -19.97
N TYR A 83 -0.15 3.19 -18.82
CA TYR A 83 -1.28 3.41 -17.92
C TYR A 83 -2.24 4.44 -18.53
N THR A 84 -3.50 4.04 -18.70
CA THR A 84 -4.54 4.84 -19.36
C THR A 84 -5.60 5.39 -18.40
N GLY A 85 -5.50 5.07 -17.10
CA GLY A 85 -6.42 5.59 -16.09
C GLY A 85 -6.09 7.01 -15.64
N ASP A 86 -6.96 7.57 -14.80
CA ASP A 86 -6.77 8.89 -14.21
C ASP A 86 -5.56 8.88 -13.27
N ARG A 87 -4.63 9.80 -13.49
CA ARG A 87 -3.54 10.07 -12.56
C ARG A 87 -4.03 11.09 -11.54
N LEU A 88 -4.14 10.68 -10.29
CA LEU A 88 -4.38 11.61 -9.18
C LEU A 88 -3.09 12.41 -8.93
N PRO A 89 -3.18 13.71 -8.62
CA PRO A 89 -2.02 14.49 -8.22
C PRO A 89 -1.45 13.85 -6.94
N THR A 90 -0.35 13.13 -7.09
CA THR A 90 0.44 12.65 -5.96
C THR A 90 1.03 13.90 -5.32
N ASP A 91 0.81 14.10 -4.02
CA ASP A 91 1.44 15.19 -3.27
C ASP A 91 2.94 14.91 -3.22
N GLN A 92 3.66 15.38 -4.23
CA GLN A 92 5.09 15.15 -4.40
C GLN A 92 5.87 16.06 -3.44
N THR A 93 5.89 15.71 -2.15
CA THR A 93 7.02 16.07 -1.29
C THR A 93 8.09 14.98 -1.40
N VAL A 94 8.64 14.81 -2.61
CA VAL A 94 9.98 14.21 -2.74
C VAL A 94 10.95 15.38 -2.60
N THR A 95 11.46 15.57 -1.40
CA THR A 95 12.62 16.45 -1.16
C THR A 95 13.78 15.97 -2.02
N ALA A 96 13.99 16.67 -3.13
CA ALA A 96 15.24 16.62 -3.88
C ALA A 96 16.34 17.26 -3.01
N SER A 97 17.13 16.43 -2.32
CA SER A 97 18.44 16.83 -1.84
C SER A 97 19.49 16.06 -2.63
N ASN A 98 19.86 16.61 -3.79
CA ASN A 98 21.10 16.25 -4.46
C ASN A 98 22.27 16.85 -3.67
N GLY A 99 23.13 15.98 -3.14
CA GLY A 99 24.37 16.31 -2.47
C GLY A 99 25.31 15.10 -2.46
N ASP A 100 26.04 14.97 -3.55
CA ASP A 100 27.02 13.96 -3.92
C ASP A 100 28.13 13.74 -2.87
N ARG A 101 28.48 12.47 -2.56
CA ARG A 101 29.85 11.95 -2.32
C ARG A 101 29.86 10.45 -1.96
N ASP A 102 30.66 9.72 -2.73
CA ASP A 102 31.11 8.33 -2.57
C ASP A 102 31.48 7.92 -1.13
N ASP A 103 30.97 6.76 -0.69
CA ASP A 103 31.79 5.80 0.06
C ASP A 103 31.31 4.35 -0.16
N LYS A 104 32.26 3.46 -0.43
CA LYS A 104 32.05 2.02 -0.65
C LYS A 104 31.80 1.32 0.68
N GLY A 105 30.59 0.82 0.89
CA GLY A 105 30.26 -0.08 1.98
C GLY A 105 29.44 -1.28 1.50
N SER A 106 30.11 -2.36 1.12
CA SER A 106 29.49 -3.68 0.91
C SER A 106 28.90 -4.20 2.22
N MET A 107 27.58 -4.26 2.33
CA MET A 107 26.86 -5.04 3.33
C MET A 107 25.80 -5.88 2.62
N ASN A 108 26.25 -7.01 2.08
CA ASN A 108 25.37 -8.18 1.92
C ASN A 108 24.99 -8.63 3.34
N GLY A 109 23.81 -8.21 3.81
CA GLY A 109 23.17 -8.80 4.98
C GLY A 109 22.28 -9.98 4.54
N PRO A 110 22.43 -11.17 5.13
CA PRO A 110 21.63 -12.33 4.75
C PRO A 110 20.22 -12.25 5.37
N GLU A 111 19.26 -12.76 4.61
CA GLU A 111 18.08 -13.49 5.11
C GLU A 111 17.05 -12.70 5.94
N ASP A 112 16.02 -12.19 5.26
CA ASP A 112 14.69 -12.00 5.87
C ASP A 112 13.71 -13.10 5.42
N ASP A 113 14.18 -14.35 5.51
CA ASP A 113 13.38 -15.58 5.44
C ASP A 113 12.56 -15.80 6.73
N ALA A 114 12.45 -14.79 7.60
CA ALA A 114 11.72 -14.88 8.86
C ALA A 114 10.20 -14.78 8.67
N MET A 115 9.73 -14.01 7.68
CA MET A 115 8.29 -13.80 7.42
C MET A 115 7.60 -15.01 6.79
N ASN A 116 8.35 -15.96 6.18
CA ASN A 116 7.79 -17.18 5.58
C ASN A 116 7.59 -18.33 6.59
N LYS A 117 8.17 -18.24 7.79
CA LYS A 117 8.11 -19.32 8.80
C LYS A 117 6.78 -19.33 9.57
N GLU A 118 6.10 -18.19 9.67
CA GLU A 118 4.79 -18.10 10.31
C GLU A 118 3.67 -18.60 9.37
N ALA A 119 3.80 -18.33 8.06
CA ALA A 119 2.88 -18.86 7.04
C ALA A 119 2.93 -20.40 6.94
N MET A 120 4.13 -21.01 6.95
CA MET A 120 4.26 -22.48 6.96
C MET A 120 3.73 -23.12 8.25
N ARG A 121 3.82 -22.45 9.40
CA ARG A 121 3.28 -22.97 10.67
C ARG A 121 1.75 -23.04 10.68
N LEU A 122 1.07 -22.11 10.01
CA LEU A 122 -0.39 -22.09 9.91
C LEU A 122 -0.90 -23.17 8.94
N GLU A 123 -0.16 -23.48 7.88
CA GLU A 123 -0.51 -24.56 6.94
C GLU A 123 -0.40 -25.96 7.57
N ASP A 124 0.61 -26.19 8.41
CA ASP A 124 0.80 -27.48 9.09
C ASP A 124 -0.31 -27.77 10.14
N LEU A 125 -0.79 -26.74 10.84
CA LEU A 125 -1.87 -26.88 11.84
C LEU A 125 -3.22 -27.20 11.20
N VAL A 126 -3.50 -26.63 10.02
CA VAL A 126 -4.74 -26.87 9.25
C VAL A 126 -4.72 -28.25 8.59
N SER A 127 -3.54 -28.76 8.24
CA SER A 127 -3.39 -30.06 7.58
C SER A 127 -3.49 -31.28 8.52
N HIS A 128 -3.43 -31.07 9.84
CA HIS A 128 -3.48 -32.15 10.85
C HIS A 128 -4.80 -32.21 11.64
N SER A 129 -5.83 -31.44 11.24
CA SER A 129 -7.14 -31.43 11.92
C SER A 129 -8.29 -32.04 11.08
N LEU A 130 -8.01 -33.05 10.26
CA LEU A 130 -9.00 -33.94 9.66
C LEU A 130 -8.62 -35.41 9.84
#